data_AF-B5AX15-F1
#
_entry.id   AF-B5AX15-F1
#
_cell.length_a   1.000
_cell.length_b   1.000
_cell.length_c   1.000
_cell.angle_alpha   90.00
_cell.angle_beta   90.00
_cell.angle_gamma   90.00
#
_symmetry.space_group_name_H-M   'P 1'
#
loop_
_entity.id
_entity.type
_entity.pdbx_description
1 polymer ?
#
loop_
_entity_poly.entity_id
_entity_poly.type
_entity_poly.pdbx_seq_one_letter_code
_entity_poly.pdbx_strand_id
1 'polypeptide(L)' 'MKIDLTLSGLVAQKHTFTLPLDYNKPDGDTIDVFVRELVAPDKQDQDLPYLVYFQGGPGFGAVRPMANGG' A
#
# COMPACT_ATOMS: atom_id res chain seq x y z
N MET A 1 -11.05 15.74 1.61
CA MET A 1 -11.22 15.17 0.26
C MET A 1 -10.00 14.30 0.00
N LYS A 2 -10.08 12.99 0.30
CA LYS A 2 -9.01 12.08 -0.12
C LYS A 2 -9.04 12.08 -1.64
N ILE A 3 -7.93 12.43 -2.27
CA ILE A 3 -7.82 12.34 -3.73
C ILE A 3 -7.69 10.86 -4.03
N ASP A 4 -8.80 10.22 -4.34
CA ASP A 4 -8.82 8.83 -4.79
C ASP A 4 -8.20 8.80 -6.18
N LEU A 5 -6.97 8.30 -6.25
CA LEU A 5 -6.28 8.15 -7.51
C LEU A 5 -6.82 6.89 -8.18
N THR A 6 -7.39 6.99 -9.37
CA THR A 6 -7.70 5.80 -10.17
C THR A 6 -6.43 5.28 -10.82
N LEU A 7 -6.04 4.04 -10.52
CA LEU A 7 -4.92 3.34 -11.13
C LEU A 7 -5.44 2.12 -11.89
N SER A 8 -5.41 2.19 -13.23
CA SER A 8 -5.88 1.10 -14.10
C SER A 8 -7.29 0.60 -13.77
N GLY A 9 -8.20 1.54 -13.48
CA GLY A 9 -9.59 1.25 -13.13
C GLY A 9 -9.84 0.84 -11.67
N LEU A 10 -8.78 0.77 -10.85
CA LEU A 10 -8.87 0.52 -9.41
C LEU A 10 -8.79 1.83 -8.63
N VAL A 11 -9.51 1.91 -7.52
CA VAL A 11 -9.35 2.98 -6.54
C VAL A 11 -8.06 2.72 -5.77
N ALA A 12 -7.14 3.69 -5.76
CA ALA A 12 -5.87 3.59 -5.07
C ALA A 12 -5.78 4.56 -3.90
N GLN A 13 -5.53 4.03 -2.71
CA GLN A 13 -5.24 4.81 -1.51
C GLN A 13 -3.77 4.65 -1.11
N LYS A 14 -3.17 5.75 -0.66
CA LYS A 14 -1.78 5.79 -0.19
C LYS A 14 -1.77 5.79 1.32
N HIS A 15 -0.96 4.91 1.89
CA HIS A 15 -0.68 4.84 3.31
C HIS A 15 0.82 5.01 3.53
N THR A 16 1.18 5.67 4.62
CA THR A 16 2.56 5.75 5.10
C THR A 16 2.54 5.37 6.57
N PHE A 17 3.38 4.40 6.93
CA PHE A 17 3.58 3.96 8.30
C PHE A 17 4.99 4.35 8.74
N THR A 18 5.09 5.12 9.81
CA THR A 18 6.37 5.39 10.46
C THR A 18 6.64 4.27 11.46
N LEU A 19 7.69 3.49 11.24
CA LEU A 19 8.05 2.31 12.02
C LEU A 19 9.43 2.50 12.66
N PRO A 20 9.68 1.90 13.84
CA PRO A 20 11.01 1.91 14.42
C PRO A 20 11.98 1.09 13.53
N LEU A 21 13.20 1.59 13.39
CA LEU A 21 14.28 0.88 12.69
C LEU A 21 14.77 -0.31 13.51
N ASP A 22 14.79 -0.18 14.84
CA ASP A 22 15.06 -1.24 15.81
C ASP A 22 13.85 -1.41 16.74
N TYR A 23 13.15 -2.53 16.63
CA TYR A 23 11.97 -2.82 17.45
C TYR A 23 12.28 -3.04 18.94
N ASN A 24 13.55 -3.26 19.32
CA ASN A 24 13.96 -3.28 20.73
C ASN A 24 14.17 -1.86 21.30
N LYS A 25 14.22 -0.84 20.44
CA LYS A 25 14.35 0.57 20.79
C LYS A 25 13.27 1.37 20.05
N PRO A 26 11.99 1.21 20.43
CA PRO A 26 10.87 1.78 19.67
C PRO A 26 10.88 3.30 19.59
N ASP A 27 11.52 3.98 20.54
CA ASP A 27 11.70 5.44 20.58
C ASP A 27 12.97 5.92 19.84
N GLY A 28 13.67 5.02 19.15
CA GLY A 28 14.88 5.31 18.38
C GLY A 28 14.60 5.83 16.97
N ASP A 29 15.56 5.61 16.06
CA ASP A 29 15.41 6.01 14.66
C ASP A 29 14.23 5.31 13.99
N THR A 30 13.59 6.01 13.06
CA THR A 30 12.40 5.50 12.34
C THR A 30 12.63 5.40 10.83
N ILE A 31 11.83 4.57 10.18
CA ILE A 31 11.72 4.47 8.73
C ILE A 31 10.25 4.62 8.31
N ASP A 32 10.02 5.29 7.19
CA ASP A 32 8.71 5.38 6.57
C ASP A 32 8.50 4.25 5.56
N VAL A 33 7.45 3.45 5.80
CA VAL A 33 7.00 2.38 4.90
C VAL A 33 5.78 2.86 4.13
N PHE A 34 5.92 2.97 2.82
CA PHE A 34 4.82 3.30 1.93
C PHE A 34 4.04 2.05 1.50
N VAL A 35 2.71 2.11 1.58
CA VAL A 35 1.80 1.08 1.07
C VAL A 35 0.79 1.71 0.13
N ARG A 36 0.48 0.99 -0.96
CA ARG A 36 -0.65 1.34 -1.84
C ARG A 36 -1.73 0.28 -1.68
N GLU A 37 -2.88 0.71 -1.18
CA GLU A 37 -4.09 -0.08 -1.18
C GLU A 37 -4.80 0.08 -2.52
N LEU A 38 -5.36 -1.02 -3.02
CA LEU A 38 -6.11 -1.06 -4.27
C LEU A 38 -7.43 -1.79 -4.02
N VAL A 39 -8.54 -1.18 -4.43
CA VAL A 39 -9.89 -1.76 -4.30
C VAL A 39 -10.68 -1.53 -5.59
N ALA A 40 -11.57 -2.46 -5.91
CA ALA A 40 -12.51 -2.28 -7.00
C ALA A 40 -13.48 -1.13 -6.68
N PRO A 41 -13.82 -0.23 -7.64
CA PRO A 41 -14.65 0.94 -7.36
C PRO A 41 -16.00 0.63 -6.70
N ASP A 42 -16.62 -0.50 -7.08
CA ASP A 42 -17.91 -0.97 -6.55
C ASP A 42 -17.81 -1.56 -5.13
N LYS A 43 -16.60 -1.67 -4.58
CA LYS A 43 -16.33 -2.24 -3.25
C LYS A 43 -15.62 -1.29 -2.30
N GLN A 44 -15.33 -0.05 -2.71
CA GLN A 44 -14.52 0.89 -1.93
C GLN A 44 -15.08 1.21 -0.53
N ASP A 45 -16.40 1.11 -0.35
CA ASP A 45 -17.09 1.40 0.91
C ASP A 45 -17.40 0.13 1.73
N GLN A 46 -16.93 -1.04 1.28
CA GLN A 46 -17.13 -2.32 1.98
C GLN A 46 -15.99 -2.58 2.97
N ASP A 47 -16.34 -3.19 4.11
CA ASP A 47 -15.36 -3.68 5.08
C ASP A 47 -14.79 -5.02 4.63
N LEU A 48 -13.71 -4.97 3.83
CA LEU A 48 -13.06 -6.15 3.24
C LEU A 48 -11.71 -6.43 3.93
N PRO A 49 -11.34 -7.71 4.10
CA PRO A 49 -10.03 -8.05 4.63
C PRO A 49 -8.91 -7.69 3.64
N TYR A 50 -7.75 -7.31 4.17
CA TYR A 50 -6.59 -7.00 3.35
C TYR A 50 -5.89 -8.25 2.80
N LEU A 51 -5.54 -8.21 1.51
CA LEU A 51 -4.56 -9.11 0.91
C LEU A 51 -3.25 -8.34 0.70
N VAL A 52 -2.19 -8.78 1.36
CA VAL A 52 -0.87 -8.14 1.26
C VAL A 52 -0.04 -8.82 0.17
N TYR A 53 0.45 -8.02 -0.76
CA TYR A 53 1.31 -8.46 -1.85
C TYR A 53 2.68 -7.78 -1.77
N PHE A 54 3.73 -8.58 -1.74
CA PHE A 54 5.12 -8.13 -1.85
C PHE A 54 5.67 -8.56 -3.20
N GLN A 55 6.04 -7.59 -4.05
CA GLN A 55 6.65 -7.91 -5.33
C GLN A 55 8.10 -8.37 -5.12
N GLY A 56 8.41 -9.57 -5.61
CA GLY A 56 9.75 -9.98 -6.04
C GLY A 56 10.89 -9.86 -5.02
N GLY A 57 12.12 -9.94 -5.54
CA GLY A 57 13.34 -10.00 -4.73
C GLY A 57 13.66 -8.71 -3.95
N PRO A 58 14.65 -8.76 -3.06
CA PRO A 58 15.02 -7.62 -2.23
C PRO A 58 15.54 -6.45 -3.06
N GLY A 59 15.22 -5.23 -2.64
CA GLY A 59 15.80 -3.99 -3.18
C GLY A 59 15.04 -3.34 -4.34
N PHE A 60 13.93 -3.91 -4.81
CA PHE A 60 13.10 -3.30 -5.85
C PHE A 60 11.78 -2.77 -5.28
N GLY A 61 11.36 -1.60 -5.75
CA GLY A 61 10.07 -1.03 -5.40
C GLY A 61 8.92 -1.78 -6.08
N ALA A 62 7.79 -1.91 -5.38
CA ALA A 62 6.59 -2.51 -5.95
C ALA A 62 6.14 -1.75 -7.22
N VAL A 63 5.96 -2.49 -8.32
CA VAL A 63 5.47 -1.96 -9.60
C VAL A 63 4.08 -1.38 -9.44
N ARG A 64 3.79 -0.36 -10.24
CA ARG A 64 2.43 0.15 -10.34
C ARG A 64 1.63 -0.82 -11.22
N PRO A 65 0.48 -1.34 -10.74
CA PRO A 65 -0.40 -2.12 -11.60
C PRO A 65 -0.75 -1.32 -12.86
N MET A 66 -0.68 -2.00 -14.00
CA MET A 66 -1.02 -1.44 -15.31
C MET A 66 -2.41 -1.91 -15.78
N ALA A 67 -2.94 -2.97 -15.18
CA ALA A 67 -4.28 -3.50 -15.42
C ALA A 67 -4.85 -4.09 -14.12
N ASN A 68 -6.14 -4.41 -14.12
CA ASN A 68 -6.84 -5.13 -13.04
C ASN A 68 -6.82 -6.66 -13.25
N GLY A 69 -5.85 -7.17 -14.01
CA GLY A 69 -5.66 -8.58 -14.35
C GLY A 69 -4.18 -8.98 -14.35
N GLY A 70 -3.93 -10.29 -14.27
CA GLY A 70 -2.60 -10.90 -14.38
C GLY A 70 -2.27 -11.35 -15.80
#